data_AF-A0A0A2TK61-F1
#
_entry.id   AF-A0A0A2TK61-F1
#
_cell.length_a   1.000
_cell.length_b   1.000
_cell.length_c   1.000
_cell.angle_alpha   90.00
_cell.angle_beta   90.00
_cell.angle_gamma   90.00
#
_symmetry.space_group_name_H-M   'P 1'
#
loop_
_entity.id
_entity.type
_entity.pdbx_description
1 polymer ?
#
loop_
_entity_poly.entity_id
_entity_poly.type
_entity_poly.pdbx_seq_one_letter_code
_entity_poly.pdbx_strand_id
1 'polypeptide(L)' 'MPVIASTKDTVMVVTYQTGLTAQGSPKLSQRSFPNVKSNAPDQDVYDVAVALYGLQDYPLIGVRRDNRVDLTES' A
#
# COMPACT_ATOMS: atom_id res chain seq x y z
N MET A 1 20.27 26.37 8.42
CA MET A 1 18.95 26.70 7.85
C MET A 1 17.96 25.63 8.31
N PRO A 2 16.69 25.97 8.58
CA PRO A 2 15.67 24.98 8.93
C PRO A 2 15.34 24.07 7.72
N VAL A 3 14.87 22.86 7.99
CA VAL A 3 14.31 21.94 6.99
C VAL A 3 12.81 21.85 7.20
N ILE A 4 12.03 22.03 6.13
CA ILE A 4 10.58 21.91 6.11
C ILE A 4 10.20 20.60 5.43
N ALA A 5 9.29 19.85 6.06
CA ALA A 5 8.65 18.67 5.49
C ALA A 5 7.27 19.01 4.94
N SER A 6 7.02 18.74 3.67
CA SER A 6 5.70 18.90 3.04
C SER A 6 5.14 17.56 2.58
N THR A 7 3.87 17.29 2.87
CA THR A 7 3.22 16.04 2.45
C THR A 7 2.99 16.06 0.94
N LYS A 8 3.39 15.00 0.24
CA LYS A 8 3.29 14.90 -1.21
C LYS A 8 2.11 14.03 -1.64
N ASP A 9 2.30 12.72 -1.56
CA ASP A 9 1.35 11.69 -1.94
C ASP A 9 1.48 10.49 -1.01
N THR A 10 0.49 9.61 -1.06
CA THR A 10 0.56 8.31 -0.36
C THR A 10 0.30 7.19 -1.34
N VAL A 11 0.87 6.02 -1.05
CA VAL A 11 0.74 4.82 -1.87
C VAL A 11 0.16 3.70 -1.03
N MET A 12 -0.96 3.13 -1.46
CA MET A 12 -1.46 1.89 -0.87
C MET A 12 -0.74 0.71 -1.52
N VAL A 13 -0.08 -0.11 -0.71
CA VAL A 13 0.64 -1.31 -1.15
C VAL A 13 -0.06 -2.52 -0.57
N VAL A 14 -0.52 -3.41 -1.44
CA VAL A 14 -1.15 -4.68 -1.06
C VAL A 14 -0.17 -5.82 -1.31
N THR A 15 -0.11 -6.75 -0.38
CA THR A 15 0.61 -8.02 -0.54
C THR A 15 -0.42 -9.13 -0.67
N TYR A 16 -0.30 -9.95 -1.71
CA TYR A 16 -1.23 -11.03 -2.00
C TYR A 16 -0.50 -12.30 -2.41
N GLN A 17 -1.14 -13.44 -2.22
CA GLN A 17 -0.60 -14.74 -2.60
C GLN A 17 -1.00 -15.09 -4.04
N THR A 18 -0.03 -15.47 -4.86
CA THR A 18 -0.23 -15.83 -6.29
C THR A 18 -0.11 -17.33 -6.55
N GLY A 19 0.19 -18.12 -5.52
CA GLY A 19 0.37 -19.57 -5.62
C GLY A 19 1.32 -20.08 -4.55
N LEU A 20 1.93 -21.23 -4.81
CA LEU A 20 2.96 -21.84 -3.98
C LEU A 20 4.29 -21.93 -4.75
N THR A 21 5.41 -21.94 -4.03
CA THR A 21 6.73 -22.27 -4.58
C THR A 21 6.86 -23.78 -4.79
N ALA A 22 7.93 -24.23 -5.46
CA ALA A 22 8.21 -25.66 -5.63
C ALA A 22 8.37 -26.41 -4.30
N GLN A 23 8.67 -25.70 -3.21
CA GLN A 23 8.81 -26.21 -1.85
C GLN A 23 7.51 -26.11 -1.03
N GLY A 24 6.41 -25.63 -1.63
CA GLY A 24 5.11 -25.52 -0.97
C GLY A 24 4.88 -24.24 -0.15
N SER A 25 5.82 -23.30 -0.16
CA SER A 25 5.66 -22.02 0.56
C SER A 25 4.79 -21.04 -0.24
N PRO A 26 4.02 -20.15 0.41
CA PRO A 26 3.25 -19.10 -0.28
C PRO A 26 4.12 -18.21 -1.16
N LYS A 27 3.77 -18.10 -2.45
CA LYS A 27 4.39 -17.16 -3.37
C LYS A 27 3.69 -15.81 -3.27
N LEU A 28 4.31 -14.87 -2.56
CA LEU A 28 3.79 -13.53 -2.36
C LEU A 28 4.14 -12.59 -3.51
N SER A 29 3.23 -11.69 -3.84
CA SER A 29 3.42 -10.60 -4.78
C SER A 29 2.89 -9.30 -4.18
N GLN A 30 3.38 -8.17 -4.66
CA GLN A 30 2.96 -6.85 -4.23
C GLN A 30 2.42 -6.04 -5.39
N ARG A 31 1.37 -5.26 -5.12
CA ARG A 31 0.83 -4.27 -6.05
C ARG A 31 0.70 -2.93 -5.34
N SER A 32 1.06 -1.87 -6.04
CA SER A 32 1.01 -0.50 -5.52
C SER A 32 -0.06 0.30 -6.25
N PHE A 33 -0.87 1.03 -5.47
CA PHE A 33 -1.87 1.97 -5.93
C PHE A 33 -1.39 3.38 -5.54
N PRO A 34 -0.77 4.14 -6.46
CA PRO A 34 -0.27 5.47 -6.18
C PRO A 34 -1.42 6.50 -6.09
N ASN A 35 -1.08 7.72 -5.67
CA ASN A 35 -2.00 8.87 -5.62
C ASN A 35 -3.18 8.70 -4.66
N VAL A 36 -2.99 7.95 -3.57
CA VAL A 36 -3.94 7.94 -2.45
C VAL A 36 -3.81 9.27 -1.72
N LYS A 37 -4.94 9.97 -1.51
CA LYS A 37 -4.97 11.26 -0.82
C LYS A 37 -4.31 11.14 0.55
N SER A 38 -3.41 12.07 0.89
CA SER A 38 -2.69 12.03 2.16
C SER A 38 -3.59 12.15 3.39
N ASN A 39 -4.73 12.81 3.26
CA ASN A 39 -5.73 12.95 4.31
C ASN A 39 -6.80 11.84 4.32
N ALA A 40 -6.70 10.83 3.46
CA ALA A 40 -7.61 9.68 3.51
C ALA A 40 -7.47 8.96 4.87
N PRO A 41 -8.57 8.59 5.55
CA PRO A 41 -8.52 7.75 6.74
C PRO A 41 -7.90 6.38 6.44
N ASP A 42 -7.09 5.86 7.35
CA ASP A 42 -6.44 4.56 7.15
C ASP A 42 -7.46 3.41 7.06
N GLN A 43 -8.61 3.55 7.75
CA GLN A 43 -9.72 2.61 7.66
C GLN A 43 -10.27 2.52 6.23
N ASP A 44 -10.54 3.67 5.60
CA ASP A 44 -11.06 3.74 4.23
C ASP A 44 -10.06 3.12 3.22
N VAL A 45 -8.76 3.38 3.42
CA VAL A 45 -7.70 2.77 2.59
C VAL A 45 -7.71 1.24 2.74
N TYR A 46 -7.84 0.75 3.97
CA TYR A 46 -7.90 -0.69 4.25
C TYR A 46 -9.16 -1.34 3.66
N ASP A 47 -10.33 -0.74 3.86
CA ASP A 47 -11.61 -1.27 3.39
C ASP A 47 -11.66 -1.36 1.86
N VAL A 48 -11.10 -0.36 1.17
CA VAL A 48 -10.96 -0.40 -0.30
C VAL A 48 -10.03 -1.54 -0.74
N ALA A 49 -8.91 -1.77 -0.05
CA ALA A 49 -8.02 -2.90 -0.36
C ALA A 49 -8.73 -4.25 -0.17
N VAL A 50 -9.47 -4.42 0.93
CA VAL A 50 -10.25 -5.62 1.21
C VAL A 50 -11.33 -5.83 0.16
N ALA A 51 -12.08 -4.78 -0.19
CA ALA A 51 -13.13 -4.87 -1.21
C ALA A 51 -12.55 -5.25 -2.59
N LEU A 52 -11.44 -4.64 -3.01
CA LEU A 52 -10.80 -4.95 -4.29
C LEU A 52 -10.29 -6.39 -4.37
N TYR A 53 -9.78 -6.95 -3.27
CA TYR A 53 -9.27 -8.31 -3.24
C TYR A 53 -10.35 -9.35 -2.93
N GLY A 54 -11.47 -8.94 -2.32
CA GLY A 54 -12.67 -9.77 -2.23
C GLY A 54 -13.31 -10.07 -3.60
N LEU A 55 -12.98 -9.29 -4.63
CA LEU A 55 -13.39 -9.53 -6.02
C LEU A 55 -12.38 -10.38 -6.82
N GLN A 56 -11.24 -10.73 -6.23
CA GLN A 56 -10.16 -11.46 -6.89
C GLN A 56 -9.97 -12.84 -6.25
N ASP A 57 -9.44 -13.80 -7.03
CA ASP A 57 -9.09 -15.13 -6.50
C ASP A 57 -7.78 -15.15 -5.69
N TYR A 58 -7.04 -14.04 -5.66
CA TYR A 58 -5.77 -13.95 -4.95
C TYR A 58 -5.99 -13.56 -3.49
N PRO A 59 -5.60 -14.41 -2.51
CA PRO A 59 -5.77 -14.07 -1.10
C PRO A 59 -4.97 -12.82 -0.72
N LEU A 60 -5.63 -11.86 -0.09
CA LEU A 60 -4.99 -10.68 0.48
C LEU A 60 -4.24 -11.08 1.76
N ILE A 61 -2.94 -10.82 1.80
CA ILE A 61 -2.05 -11.17 2.91
C ILE A 61 -1.75 -9.95 3.77
N GLY A 62 -1.73 -8.76 3.19
CA GLY A 62 -1.50 -7.53 3.95
C GLY A 62 -1.75 -6.26 3.16
N VAL A 63 -2.01 -5.19 3.90
CA VAL A 63 -2.19 -3.83 3.38
C VAL A 63 -1.23 -2.91 4.13
N ARG A 64 -0.47 -2.10 3.40
CA ARG A 64 0.42 -1.08 3.95
C ARG A 64 0.17 0.24 3.22
N ARG A 65 0.36 1.34 3.92
CA ARG A 65 0.36 2.67 3.36
C ARG A 65 1.75 3.29 3.47
N ASP A 66 2.30 3.70 2.33
CA ASP A 66 3.58 4.41 2.26
C ASP A 66 3.28 5.91 2.15
N ASN A 67 3.62 6.68 3.19
CA ASN A 67 3.44 8.12 3.23
C ASN A 67 4.70 8.84 2.75
N ARG A 68 4.58 9.68 1.72
CA ARG A 68 5.72 10.39 1.13
C ARG A 68 5.70 11.86 1.56
N VAL A 69 6.86 12.34 1.97
CA VAL A 69 7.10 13.74 2.33
C VAL A 69 8.30 14.25 1.55
N ASP A 70 8.20 15.47 1.05
CA ASP A 70 9.33 16.18 0.45
C ASP A 70 10.03 16.98 1.56
N LEU A 71 11.36 16.98 1.56
CA LEU A 71 12.19 17.72 2.50
C LEU A 71 12.91 18.84 1.76
N THR A 72 12.72 20.08 2.20
CA THR A 72 13.29 21.28 1.55
C THR A 72 13.90 22.21 2.58
N GLU A 73 15.05 22.80 2.27
CA GLU A 73 15.62 23.87 3.09
C GLU A 73 14.79 25.14 2.91
N SER A 74 14.60 25.88 4.01
CA SER A 74 13.88 27.16 4.05
C SER A 74 14.81 28.36 4.10
#